data_AF-A0A965QZI9-F1
#
_entry.id   AF-A0A965QZI9-F1
#
_cell.length_a   1.000
_cell.length_b   1.000
_cell.length_c   1.000
_cell.angle_alpha   90.00
_cell.angle_beta   90.00
_cell.angle_gamma   90.00
#
_symmetry.space_group_name_H-M   'P 1'
#
loop_
_entity.id
_entity.type
_entity.pdbx_description
1 polymer ?
#
loop_
_entity_poly.entity_id
_entity_poly.type
_entity_poly.pdbx_seq_one_letter_code
_entity_poly.pdbx_strand_id
1 'polypeptide(L)'
;MMRIIKIETLFFAMLLFVCSAHAQEINKDVTITSSGSGKTLEDAKQAALRSATEQAFGAFISSKTEMFNDQVVADQMASVSSGNIKSFEILNQDQLPDGRWGVTLKAIVSVDKLTSFVQAKGIAIEVKGGMFALNIKQQLLNEQGEIKAVAEMIGLLHEPMQISFDYVIKSSDPKSLDAESKNWEIPLLVTATCNKNIDFCANYFKKTLAALSLSPSEVETYKSLNKQVFPVEVKYQNQTFTYNLRKQSSISAIKSLMSNWAFYTRLFTVQSGMDESFGNRRGSLFGFDNSYSSSVSINFPTNGQQAATFSWNDKRTLAQIEQMTGYSVKPRGVVSNFKNGGYVVYEKDGHGLVMGLFDVGKFNWTDAKTACDELVLNGYTDWRLPSKEELEFIFNNVYELGLKAGVLRTYYWSSTENYGYNAWYLVTDSHKESDYSYKYHGTFYVRAVRDF
;
A
#
# COMPACT_ATOMS: atom_id res chain seq x y z
N MET A 1 73.69 -4.30 -59.99
CA MET A 1 72.25 -4.23 -60.34
C MET A 1 71.47 -4.94 -59.24
N MET A 2 70.80 -4.16 -58.39
CA MET A 2 69.54 -4.45 -57.68
C MET A 2 69.33 -5.73 -56.84
N ARG A 3 68.87 -5.50 -55.59
CA ARG A 3 67.85 -6.25 -54.79
C ARG A 3 68.23 -7.63 -54.19
N ILE A 4 67.93 -8.02 -52.95
CA ILE A 4 66.99 -7.62 -51.87
C ILE A 4 67.65 -7.96 -50.52
N ILE A 5 67.72 -7.02 -49.57
CA ILE A 5 68.12 -7.31 -48.17
C ILE A 5 66.85 -7.43 -47.32
N LYS A 6 66.84 -8.49 -46.53
CA LYS A 6 65.74 -9.00 -45.68
C LYS A 6 65.14 -7.93 -44.75
N ILE A 7 63.83 -7.72 -44.91
CA ILE A 7 62.94 -7.04 -43.96
C ILE A 7 62.32 -8.15 -43.09
N GLU A 8 62.98 -8.57 -42.01
CA GLU A 8 62.33 -9.48 -41.03
C GLU A 8 62.70 -9.22 -39.55
N THR A 9 63.61 -8.31 -39.24
CA THR A 9 64.12 -8.15 -37.84
C THR A 9 63.78 -6.83 -37.16
N LEU A 10 62.80 -6.08 -37.68
CA LEU A 10 62.37 -4.80 -37.08
C LEU A 10 60.86 -4.71 -36.78
N PHE A 11 60.19 -5.85 -36.59
CA PHE A 11 58.75 -5.89 -36.26
C PHE A 11 58.43 -6.62 -34.94
N PHE A 12 59.44 -6.93 -34.11
CA PHE A 12 59.26 -7.69 -32.87
C PHE A 12 59.53 -6.87 -31.58
N ALA A 13 59.70 -5.55 -31.68
CA ALA A 13 60.02 -4.69 -30.54
C ALA A 13 58.99 -3.56 -30.29
N MET A 14 57.83 -3.59 -30.95
CA MET A 14 56.78 -2.56 -30.79
C MET A 14 55.40 -3.19 -30.62
N LEU A 15 55.30 -4.19 -29.73
CA LEU A 15 54.01 -4.76 -29.29
C LEU A 15 54.02 -5.10 -27.79
N LEU A 16 54.78 -4.32 -27.02
CA LEU A 16 54.67 -4.20 -25.55
C LEU A 16 54.06 -2.85 -25.17
N PHE A 17 53.18 -2.33 -26.02
CA PHE A 17 52.29 -1.23 -25.63
C PHE A 17 51.23 -1.81 -24.70
N VAL A 18 51.58 -1.88 -23.42
CA VAL A 18 50.71 -1.62 -22.27
C VAL A 18 49.25 -1.89 -22.58
N CYS A 19 48.88 -3.18 -22.62
CA CYS A 19 47.52 -3.55 -22.28
C CYS A 19 47.42 -3.41 -20.77
N SER A 20 47.39 -2.16 -20.28
CA SER A 20 46.64 -1.85 -19.09
C SER A 20 45.20 -2.10 -19.48
N ALA A 21 44.80 -3.37 -19.44
CA ALA A 21 43.45 -3.75 -19.15
C ALA A 21 43.15 -3.01 -17.85
N HIS A 22 42.57 -1.82 -17.97
CA HIS A 22 41.79 -1.26 -16.90
C HIS A 22 40.70 -2.31 -16.73
N ALA A 23 40.91 -3.22 -15.78
CA ALA A 23 39.81 -3.85 -15.10
C ALA A 23 38.98 -2.66 -14.62
N GLN A 24 37.99 -2.29 -15.41
CA GLN A 24 37.03 -1.28 -15.01
C GLN A 24 36.48 -1.84 -13.72
N GLU A 25 36.84 -1.23 -12.58
CA GLU A 25 36.33 -1.64 -11.28
C GLU A 25 34.84 -1.77 -11.44
N ILE A 26 34.35 -3.00 -11.32
CA ILE A 26 32.95 -3.31 -11.52
C ILE A 26 32.23 -2.67 -10.34
N ASN A 27 31.77 -1.43 -10.54
CA ASN A 27 31.02 -0.69 -9.53
C ASN A 27 29.74 -1.47 -9.24
N LYS A 28 29.65 -2.10 -8.07
CA LYS A 28 28.45 -2.81 -7.61
C LYS A 28 27.44 -1.82 -7.07
N ASP A 29 27.01 -0.91 -7.92
CA ASP A 29 25.98 0.05 -7.57
C ASP A 29 24.61 -0.54 -7.85
N VAL A 30 23.69 -0.36 -6.91
CA VAL A 30 22.30 -0.74 -7.08
C VAL A 30 21.41 0.49 -7.01
N THR A 31 20.41 0.49 -7.88
CA THR A 31 19.44 1.56 -8.03
C THR A 31 18.15 1.12 -7.37
N ILE A 32 17.68 1.84 -6.36
CA ILE A 32 16.50 1.46 -5.58
C ILE A 32 15.51 2.62 -5.60
N THR A 33 14.29 2.37 -6.06
CA THR A 33 13.17 3.30 -5.85
C THR A 33 12.54 3.02 -4.50
N SER A 34 12.44 4.03 -3.67
CA SER A 34 11.95 3.93 -2.29
C SER A 34 11.10 5.13 -1.93
N SER A 35 10.21 4.95 -0.96
CA SER A 35 9.34 6.00 -0.43
C SER A 35 9.51 6.15 1.07
N GLY A 36 9.18 7.33 1.57
CA GLY A 36 9.16 7.65 2.98
C GLY A 36 8.29 8.86 3.27
N SER A 37 7.89 8.99 4.54
CA SER A 37 7.06 10.10 5.01
C SER A 37 7.63 10.71 6.30
N GLY A 38 7.27 11.96 6.58
CA GLY A 38 7.83 12.71 7.70
C GLY A 38 7.09 14.00 8.01
N LYS A 39 7.41 14.64 9.14
CA LYS A 39 6.82 15.93 9.54
C LYS A 39 7.33 17.07 8.65
N THR A 40 8.59 16.98 8.22
CA THR A 40 9.20 17.90 7.27
C THR A 40 9.61 17.18 5.98
N LEU A 41 9.87 17.94 4.92
CA LEU A 41 10.41 17.40 3.68
C LEU A 41 11.74 16.66 3.90
N GLU A 42 12.61 17.19 4.79
CA GLU A 42 13.89 16.54 5.10
C GLU A 42 13.70 15.24 5.88
N ASP A 43 12.76 15.18 6.82
CA ASP A 43 12.42 13.93 7.51
C ASP A 43 11.93 12.86 6.53
N ALA A 44 11.04 13.24 5.60
CA ALA A 44 10.52 12.32 4.58
C ALA A 44 11.61 11.82 3.63
N LYS A 45 12.54 12.70 3.21
CA LYS A 45 13.71 12.30 2.42
C LYS A 45 14.59 11.32 3.19
N GLN A 46 14.91 11.62 4.46
CA GLN A 46 15.73 10.73 5.28
C GLN A 46 15.07 9.37 5.49
N ALA A 47 13.75 9.33 5.69
CA ALA A 47 12.98 8.09 5.76
C ALA A 47 13.07 7.26 4.47
N ALA A 48 12.94 7.89 3.30
CA ALA A 48 13.07 7.22 2.01
C ALA A 48 14.50 6.71 1.76
N LEU A 49 15.54 7.52 2.03
CA LEU A 49 16.95 7.14 1.91
C LEU A 49 17.33 5.99 2.86
N ARG A 50 16.80 6.04 4.09
CA ARG A 50 16.92 4.93 5.05
C ARG A 50 16.33 3.68 4.43
N SER A 51 15.07 3.70 3.97
CA SER A 51 14.38 2.58 3.32
C SER A 51 15.17 1.97 2.16
N ALA A 52 15.79 2.79 1.30
CA ALA A 52 16.66 2.29 0.22
C ALA A 52 17.89 1.53 0.77
N THR A 53 18.51 2.04 1.82
CA THR A 53 19.67 1.44 2.47
C THR A 53 19.31 0.12 3.16
N GLU A 54 18.16 0.05 3.84
CA GLU A 54 17.69 -1.19 4.50
C GLU A 54 17.44 -2.29 3.47
N GLN A 55 16.84 -1.93 2.32
CA GLN A 55 16.62 -2.86 1.22
C GLN A 55 17.95 -3.39 0.65
N ALA A 56 18.88 -2.49 0.32
CA ALA A 56 20.21 -2.88 -0.17
C ALA A 56 20.93 -3.81 0.82
N PHE A 57 20.86 -3.51 2.11
CA PHE A 57 21.46 -4.33 3.16
C PHE A 57 20.84 -5.73 3.21
N GLY A 58 19.51 -5.82 3.22
CA GLY A 58 18.78 -7.09 3.23
C GLY A 58 19.18 -8.01 2.06
N ALA A 59 19.26 -7.47 0.84
CA ALA A 59 19.56 -8.27 -0.35
C ALA A 59 21.02 -8.69 -0.47
N PHE A 60 21.98 -7.84 -0.05
CA PHE A 60 23.40 -8.07 -0.33
C PHE A 60 24.22 -8.53 0.87
N ILE A 61 23.77 -8.24 2.08
CA ILE A 61 24.52 -8.51 3.31
C ILE A 61 23.87 -9.63 4.12
N SER A 62 22.53 -9.63 4.25
CA SER A 62 21.80 -10.41 5.25
C SER A 62 21.25 -11.78 4.79
N SER A 63 21.91 -12.51 3.89
CA SER A 63 21.39 -13.83 3.44
C SER A 63 21.69 -15.01 4.38
N LYS A 64 22.30 -14.80 5.56
CA LYS A 64 22.74 -15.86 6.51
C LYS A 64 22.75 -15.42 7.98
N THR A 65 21.72 -14.74 8.45
CA THR A 65 21.72 -14.21 9.83
C THR A 65 20.40 -14.50 10.56
N GLU A 66 20.13 -15.78 10.78
CA GLU A 66 19.33 -16.29 11.91
C GLU A 66 20.09 -16.11 13.26
N MET A 67 20.98 -15.11 13.40
CA MET A 67 21.99 -15.11 14.48
C MET A 67 22.36 -13.75 15.07
N PHE A 68 21.67 -12.64 14.75
CA PHE A 68 21.96 -11.35 15.37
C PHE A 68 20.71 -10.73 15.98
N ASN A 69 20.81 -10.36 17.26
CA ASN A 69 19.80 -9.60 17.99
C ASN A 69 19.43 -8.34 17.18
N ASP A 70 18.15 -8.24 16.81
CA ASP A 70 17.57 -7.18 15.96
C ASP A 70 17.91 -5.74 16.42
N GLN A 71 18.28 -5.56 17.68
CA GLN A 71 18.70 -4.29 18.28
C GLN A 71 20.02 -3.73 17.71
N VAL A 72 21.02 -4.56 17.45
CA VAL A 72 22.35 -4.09 16.97
C VAL A 72 22.29 -3.66 15.51
N VAL A 73 21.45 -4.31 14.71
CA VAL A 73 21.25 -3.98 13.29
C VAL A 73 20.49 -2.66 13.16
N ALA A 74 19.43 -2.46 13.95
CA ALA A 74 18.66 -1.22 13.98
C ALA A 74 19.48 0.00 14.42
N ASP A 75 20.30 -0.14 15.48
CA ASP A 75 21.19 0.92 15.97
C ASP A 75 22.29 1.27 14.96
N GLN A 76 22.76 0.28 14.19
CA GLN A 76 23.73 0.51 13.12
C GLN A 76 23.10 1.21 11.91
N MET A 77 21.84 0.92 11.56
CA MET A 77 21.14 1.52 10.40
C MET A 77 20.93 3.03 10.52
N ALA A 78 20.76 3.57 11.74
CA ALA A 78 20.66 5.02 11.97
C ALA A 78 21.95 5.78 11.61
N SER A 79 23.11 5.12 11.66
CA SER A 79 24.42 5.71 11.32
C SER A 79 24.80 5.55 9.83
N VAL A 80 24.08 4.74 9.06
CA VAL A 80 24.49 4.23 7.73
C VAL A 80 23.82 4.99 6.57
N SER A 81 22.69 5.64 6.82
CA SER A 81 21.82 6.23 5.77
C SER A 81 22.46 7.36 4.95
N SER A 82 23.47 8.07 5.46
CA SER A 82 24.09 9.19 4.73
C SER A 82 25.42 8.85 4.03
N GLY A 83 26.15 7.82 4.48
CA GLY A 83 27.50 7.53 3.97
C GLY A 83 27.58 6.63 2.73
N ASN A 84 26.56 5.79 2.51
CA ASN A 84 26.59 4.72 1.50
C ASN A 84 25.78 5.03 0.23
N ILE A 85 25.01 6.12 0.25
CA ILE A 85 24.27 6.62 -0.90
C ILE A 85 25.23 7.43 -1.75
N LYS A 86 25.41 7.02 -3.02
CA LYS A 86 26.22 7.76 -3.99
C LYS A 86 25.51 9.01 -4.49
N SER A 87 24.23 8.85 -4.82
CA SER A 87 23.35 9.92 -5.26
C SER A 87 21.90 9.50 -5.13
N PHE A 88 20.99 10.46 -5.21
CA PHE A 88 19.56 10.19 -5.33
C PHE A 88 18.87 11.25 -6.18
N GLU A 89 17.72 10.89 -6.73
CA GLU A 89 16.83 11.74 -7.50
C GLU A 89 15.42 11.66 -6.92
N ILE A 90 14.78 12.79 -6.65
CA ILE A 90 13.40 12.83 -6.17
C ILE A 90 12.46 12.66 -7.35
N LEU A 91 11.60 11.65 -7.31
CA LEU A 91 10.64 11.33 -8.37
C LEU A 91 9.23 11.84 -8.02
N ASN A 92 8.88 11.84 -6.73
CA ASN A 92 7.64 12.41 -6.23
C ASN A 92 7.90 13.08 -4.87
N GLN A 93 7.30 14.25 -4.65
CA GLN A 93 7.22 14.90 -3.34
C GLN A 93 5.98 15.77 -3.28
N ASP A 94 5.18 15.63 -2.22
CA ASP A 94 4.05 16.52 -1.95
C ASP A 94 3.79 16.59 -0.44
N GLN A 95 3.26 17.72 0.01
CA GLN A 95 2.73 17.89 1.35
C GLN A 95 1.28 17.44 1.39
N LEU A 96 0.96 16.55 2.33
CA LEU A 96 -0.39 16.04 2.59
C LEU A 96 -1.29 17.14 3.20
N PRO A 97 -2.63 16.99 3.10
CA PRO A 97 -3.59 17.89 3.75
C PRO A 97 -3.41 18.05 5.26
N ASP A 98 -2.82 17.06 5.94
CA ASP A 98 -2.53 17.08 7.38
C ASP A 98 -1.18 17.75 7.71
N GLY A 99 -0.43 18.21 6.70
CA GLY A 99 0.86 18.87 6.83
C GLY A 99 2.08 17.94 6.78
N ARG A 100 1.92 16.61 6.82
CA ARG A 100 3.03 15.66 6.63
C ARG A 100 3.55 15.73 5.19
N TRP A 101 4.77 15.27 4.99
CA TRP A 101 5.38 15.14 3.66
C TRP A 101 5.48 13.67 3.27
N GLY A 102 5.15 13.37 2.00
CA GLY A 102 5.44 12.09 1.36
C GLY A 102 6.45 12.29 0.24
N VAL A 103 7.45 11.42 0.16
CA VAL A 103 8.51 11.46 -0.85
C VAL A 103 8.71 10.07 -1.45
N THR A 104 8.90 10.02 -2.77
CA THR A 104 9.42 8.86 -3.50
C THR A 104 10.68 9.30 -4.25
N LEU A 105 11.77 8.56 -4.08
CA LEU A 105 13.06 8.85 -4.70
C LEU A 105 13.69 7.60 -5.29
N LYS A 106 14.60 7.82 -6.22
CA LYS A 106 15.51 6.82 -6.78
C LYS A 106 16.90 7.04 -6.18
N ALA A 107 17.37 6.11 -5.37
CA ALA A 107 18.68 6.16 -4.74
C ALA A 107 19.66 5.22 -5.44
N ILE A 108 20.91 5.65 -5.60
CA ILE A 108 22.03 4.80 -6.01
C ILE A 108 22.84 4.46 -4.76
N VAL A 109 22.79 3.18 -4.37
CA VAL A 109 23.49 2.65 -3.20
C VAL A 109 24.70 1.84 -3.65
N SER A 110 25.87 2.13 -3.07
CA SER A 110 27.08 1.37 -3.38
C SER A 110 27.18 0.15 -2.46
N VAL A 111 27.09 -1.05 -3.06
CA VAL A 111 27.21 -2.30 -2.29
C VAL A 111 28.62 -2.43 -1.69
N ASP A 112 29.67 -2.00 -2.40
CA ASP A 112 31.04 -2.11 -1.88
C ASP A 112 31.28 -1.18 -0.67
N LYS A 113 30.72 0.04 -0.68
CA LYS A 113 30.75 0.92 0.50
C LYS A 113 29.98 0.30 1.67
N LEU A 114 28.82 -0.29 1.39
CA LEU A 114 28.01 -0.97 2.39
C LEU A 114 28.75 -2.18 2.99
N THR A 115 29.37 -3.02 2.16
CA THR A 115 30.19 -4.15 2.61
C THR A 115 31.39 -3.69 3.45
N SER A 116 32.12 -2.67 2.98
CA SER A 116 33.29 -2.13 3.68
C SER A 116 32.93 -1.59 5.06
N PHE A 117 31.79 -0.88 5.16
CA PHE A 117 31.28 -0.37 6.44
C PHE A 117 31.03 -1.51 7.44
N VAL A 118 30.37 -2.58 6.99
CA VAL A 118 29.99 -3.69 7.88
C VAL A 118 31.23 -4.53 8.27
N GLN A 119 32.18 -4.70 7.35
CA GLN A 119 33.49 -5.30 7.63
C GLN A 119 34.30 -4.49 8.65
N ALA A 120 34.27 -3.15 8.58
CA ALA A 120 34.92 -2.28 9.56
C ALA A 120 34.33 -2.42 10.98
N LYS A 121 33.11 -2.96 11.11
CA LYS A 121 32.47 -3.30 12.39
C LYS A 121 32.78 -4.73 12.86
N GLY A 122 33.72 -5.41 12.22
CA GLY A 122 34.19 -6.76 12.60
C GLY A 122 33.38 -7.91 12.02
N ILE A 123 32.47 -7.64 11.08
CA ILE A 123 31.60 -8.66 10.48
C ILE A 123 32.19 -9.09 9.14
N ALA A 124 32.69 -10.32 9.06
CA ALA A 124 33.20 -10.88 7.81
C ALA A 124 32.03 -11.17 6.85
N ILE A 125 31.97 -10.43 5.74
CA ILE A 125 30.97 -10.61 4.69
C ILE A 125 31.68 -11.04 3.41
N GLU A 126 31.18 -12.11 2.82
CA GLU A 126 31.56 -12.57 1.49
C GLU A 126 30.37 -12.35 0.55
N VAL A 127 30.44 -11.31 -0.29
CA VAL A 127 29.42 -11.09 -1.35
C VAL A 127 29.71 -12.08 -2.49
N LYS A 128 29.13 -13.28 -2.40
CA LYS A 128 29.23 -14.30 -3.45
C LYS A 128 28.30 -13.97 -4.63
N GLY A 129 28.85 -14.02 -5.84
CA GLY A 129 28.08 -13.94 -7.09
C GLY A 129 28.69 -12.97 -8.11
N GLY A 130 28.82 -13.42 -9.36
CA GLY A 130 29.18 -12.55 -10.49
C GLY A 130 28.03 -11.63 -10.92
N MET A 131 28.22 -10.91 -12.04
CA MET A 131 27.27 -9.91 -12.56
C MET A 131 25.82 -10.42 -12.69
N PHE A 132 25.63 -11.70 -13.00
CA PHE A 132 24.31 -12.32 -13.09
C PHE A 132 23.54 -12.31 -11.76
N ALA A 133 24.22 -12.60 -10.65
CA ALA A 133 23.59 -12.57 -9.33
C ALA A 133 23.23 -11.13 -8.91
N LEU A 134 24.09 -10.16 -9.25
CA LEU A 134 23.82 -8.73 -9.00
C LEU A 134 22.55 -8.29 -9.73
N ASN A 135 22.41 -8.63 -11.02
CA ASN A 135 21.24 -8.28 -11.82
C ASN A 135 19.95 -8.91 -11.28
N ILE A 136 19.99 -10.17 -10.83
CA ILE A 136 18.83 -10.83 -10.21
C ILE A 136 18.46 -10.14 -8.89
N LYS A 137 19.44 -9.88 -8.01
CA LYS A 137 19.20 -9.19 -6.73
C LYS A 137 18.67 -7.77 -6.94
N GLN A 138 19.18 -7.04 -7.93
CA GLN A 138 18.66 -5.73 -8.33
C GLN A 138 17.18 -5.79 -8.73
N GLN A 139 16.76 -6.83 -9.46
CA GLN A 139 15.35 -6.99 -9.80
C GLN A 139 14.50 -7.30 -8.57
N LEU A 140 14.96 -8.20 -7.68
CA LEU A 140 14.25 -8.52 -6.44
C LEU A 140 14.08 -7.29 -5.55
N LEU A 141 15.10 -6.43 -5.49
CA LEU A 141 15.02 -5.15 -4.78
C LEU A 141 13.95 -4.23 -5.37
N ASN A 142 13.89 -4.12 -6.68
CA ASN A 142 12.86 -3.29 -7.34
C ASN A 142 11.45 -3.86 -7.12
N GLU A 143 11.30 -5.19 -7.11
CA GLU A 143 10.04 -5.85 -6.77
C GLU A 143 9.61 -5.56 -5.31
N GLN A 144 10.54 -5.62 -4.36
CA GLN A 144 10.27 -5.34 -2.94
C GLN A 144 9.99 -3.85 -2.68
N GLY A 145 10.80 -2.97 -3.27
CA GLY A 145 10.65 -1.52 -3.16
C GLY A 145 9.32 -1.03 -3.74
N GLU A 146 8.86 -1.64 -4.83
CA GLU A 146 7.55 -1.35 -5.42
C GLU A 146 6.41 -1.65 -4.45
N ILE A 147 6.40 -2.83 -3.83
CA ILE A 147 5.36 -3.20 -2.86
C ILE A 147 5.33 -2.22 -1.68
N LYS A 148 6.52 -1.88 -1.14
CA LYS A 148 6.65 -0.92 -0.03
C LYS A 148 6.15 0.48 -0.42
N ALA A 149 6.56 0.99 -1.59
CA ALA A 149 6.17 2.31 -2.07
C ALA A 149 4.66 2.42 -2.35
N VAL A 150 4.06 1.37 -2.94
CA VAL A 150 2.61 1.31 -3.14
C VAL A 150 1.88 1.27 -1.81
N ALA A 151 2.31 0.43 -0.86
CA ALA A 151 1.69 0.32 0.46
C ALA A 151 1.75 1.65 1.24
N GLU A 152 2.88 2.34 1.22
CA GLU A 152 3.06 3.67 1.83
C GLU A 152 2.12 4.69 1.17
N MET A 153 2.05 4.71 -0.16
CA MET A 153 1.13 5.56 -0.90
C MET A 153 -0.33 5.33 -0.50
N ILE A 154 -0.77 4.08 -0.35
CA ILE A 154 -2.15 3.79 0.09
C ILE A 154 -2.40 4.35 1.49
N GLY A 155 -1.44 4.20 2.40
CA GLY A 155 -1.52 4.75 3.74
C GLY A 155 -1.65 6.27 3.77
N LEU A 156 -0.80 6.95 3.01
CA LEU A 156 -0.79 8.41 2.88
C LEU A 156 -2.06 8.95 2.23
N LEU A 157 -2.72 8.17 1.37
CA LEU A 157 -3.97 8.56 0.72
C LEU A 157 -5.22 8.24 1.56
N HIS A 158 -5.14 7.35 2.55
CA HIS A 158 -6.32 6.87 3.29
C HIS A 158 -7.06 8.00 4.02
N GLU A 159 -6.34 8.86 4.74
CA GLU A 159 -6.93 9.97 5.50
C GLU A 159 -7.41 11.11 4.58
N PRO A 160 -6.62 11.58 3.59
CA PRO A 160 -7.09 12.55 2.59
C PRO A 160 -8.36 12.11 1.84
N MET A 161 -8.50 10.82 1.53
CA MET A 161 -9.71 10.29 0.90
C MET A 161 -10.96 10.44 1.77
N GLN A 162 -10.84 10.33 3.10
CA GLN A 162 -11.97 10.48 4.02
C GLN A 162 -12.53 11.91 4.06
N ILE A 163 -11.70 12.90 3.72
CA ILE A 163 -12.07 14.32 3.71
C ILE A 163 -12.21 14.87 2.28
N SER A 164 -12.39 14.00 1.28
CA SER A 164 -12.48 14.37 -0.13
C SER A 164 -13.90 14.71 -0.61
N PHE A 165 -14.90 14.70 0.28
CA PHE A 165 -16.30 14.92 -0.08
C PHE A 165 -16.97 15.98 0.77
N ASP A 166 -17.68 16.87 0.09
CA ASP A 166 -18.61 17.81 0.68
C ASP A 166 -20.04 17.31 0.47
N TYR A 167 -20.93 17.62 1.40
CA TYR A 167 -22.28 17.07 1.44
C TYR A 167 -23.34 18.15 1.42
N VAL A 168 -24.40 17.91 0.64
CA VAL A 168 -25.61 18.75 0.63
C VAL A 168 -26.82 17.86 0.85
N ILE A 169 -27.71 18.27 1.75
CA ILE A 169 -28.99 17.59 2.01
C ILE A 169 -30.16 18.40 1.44
N LYS A 170 -31.13 17.68 0.88
CA LYS A 170 -32.43 18.20 0.47
C LYS A 170 -33.52 17.34 1.10
N SER A 171 -34.50 17.99 1.73
CA SER A 171 -35.74 17.36 2.17
C SER A 171 -36.88 17.75 1.23
N SER A 172 -37.80 16.82 1.00
CA SER A 172 -39.07 17.07 0.31
C SER A 172 -40.22 17.22 1.31
N ASP A 173 -41.39 17.62 0.81
CA ASP A 173 -42.59 17.75 1.64
C ASP A 173 -42.95 16.42 2.35
N PRO A 174 -43.37 16.48 3.63
CA PRO A 174 -43.86 15.30 4.35
C PRO A 174 -45.08 14.68 3.66
N LYS A 175 -45.13 13.35 3.63
CA LYS A 175 -46.26 12.57 3.09
C LYS A 175 -46.88 11.72 4.19
N SER A 176 -48.20 11.80 4.35
CA SER A 176 -48.90 10.96 5.33
C SER A 176 -48.80 9.48 4.94
N LEU A 177 -48.57 8.62 5.93
CA LEU A 177 -48.51 7.16 5.80
C LEU A 177 -49.80 6.49 6.25
N ASP A 178 -50.70 7.22 6.91
CA ASP A 178 -51.97 6.73 7.42
C ASP A 178 -53.13 7.72 7.18
N ALA A 179 -54.35 7.23 7.32
CA ALA A 179 -55.56 8.04 7.11
C ALA A 179 -55.74 9.07 8.23
N GLU A 180 -55.24 8.76 9.43
CA GLU A 180 -55.35 9.59 10.63
C GLU A 180 -54.31 10.73 10.68
N SER A 181 -53.39 10.82 9.72
CA SER A 181 -52.29 11.78 9.64
C SER A 181 -51.37 11.78 10.88
N LYS A 182 -51.17 10.61 11.48
CA LYS A 182 -50.32 10.43 12.67
C LYS A 182 -48.87 10.13 12.30
N ASN A 183 -48.65 9.32 11.27
CA ASN A 183 -47.33 8.92 10.78
C ASN A 183 -47.05 9.52 9.42
N TRP A 184 -45.82 9.99 9.25
CA TRP A 184 -45.36 10.71 8.08
C TRP A 184 -44.03 10.14 7.61
N GLU A 185 -43.79 10.26 6.31
CA GLU A 185 -42.45 10.10 5.74
C GLU A 185 -41.96 11.40 5.12
N ILE A 186 -40.70 11.72 5.38
CA ILE A 186 -40.02 12.87 4.80
C ILE A 186 -38.91 12.34 3.89
N PRO A 187 -39.07 12.42 2.56
CA PRO A 187 -38.03 11.98 1.64
C PRO A 187 -36.81 12.89 1.75
N LEU A 188 -35.64 12.28 1.97
CA LEU A 188 -34.35 12.94 2.07
C LEU A 188 -33.44 12.49 0.93
N LEU A 189 -32.66 13.44 0.42
CA LEU A 189 -31.60 13.21 -0.56
C LEU A 189 -30.33 13.91 -0.08
N VAL A 190 -29.26 13.14 0.11
CA VAL A 190 -27.90 13.66 0.32
C VAL A 190 -27.09 13.46 -0.95
N THR A 191 -26.44 14.52 -1.41
CA THR A 191 -25.49 14.50 -2.52
C THR A 191 -24.09 14.69 -1.97
N ALA A 192 -23.18 13.79 -2.32
CA ALA A 192 -21.75 13.93 -2.07
C ALA A 192 -21.04 14.44 -3.32
N THR A 193 -20.28 15.52 -3.18
CA THR A 193 -19.51 16.16 -4.26
C THR A 193 -18.03 16.14 -3.89
N CYS A 194 -17.17 15.79 -4.84
CA CYS A 194 -15.74 15.78 -4.60
C CYS A 194 -15.22 17.20 -4.36
N ASN A 195 -14.33 17.38 -3.39
CA ASN A 195 -13.62 18.63 -3.16
C ASN A 195 -12.16 18.55 -3.63
N LYS A 196 -11.37 19.60 -3.42
CA LYS A 196 -9.96 19.69 -3.87
C LYS A 196 -9.05 18.54 -3.40
N ASN A 197 -9.38 17.85 -2.30
CA ASN A 197 -8.56 16.75 -1.78
C ASN A 197 -8.58 15.54 -2.72
N ILE A 198 -9.63 15.37 -3.54
CA ILE A 198 -9.67 14.28 -4.52
C ILE A 198 -8.62 14.46 -5.62
N ASP A 199 -8.40 15.71 -6.03
CA ASP A 199 -7.40 16.05 -7.05
C ASP A 199 -5.99 15.83 -6.48
N PHE A 200 -5.77 16.18 -5.20
CA PHE A 200 -4.53 15.81 -4.51
C PHE A 200 -4.30 14.30 -4.54
N CYS A 201 -5.31 13.50 -4.15
CA CYS A 201 -5.21 12.05 -4.12
C CYS A 201 -4.89 11.47 -5.51
N ALA A 202 -5.59 11.92 -6.55
CA ALA A 202 -5.37 11.47 -7.92
C ALA A 202 -3.96 11.79 -8.41
N ASN A 203 -3.48 13.01 -8.16
CA ASN A 203 -2.15 13.44 -8.60
C ASN A 203 -1.03 12.72 -7.83
N TYR A 204 -1.13 12.61 -6.51
CA TYR A 204 -0.14 11.89 -5.71
C TYR A 204 -0.05 10.41 -6.10
N PHE A 205 -1.21 9.77 -6.34
CA PHE A 205 -1.30 8.40 -6.81
C PHE A 205 -0.60 8.23 -8.17
N LYS A 206 -0.92 9.09 -9.15
CA LYS A 206 -0.31 9.07 -10.48
C LYS A 206 1.20 9.28 -10.45
N LYS A 207 1.69 10.30 -9.73
CA LYS A 207 3.12 10.60 -9.63
C LYS A 207 3.88 9.42 -9.03
N THR A 208 3.33 8.79 -7.99
CA THR A 208 3.96 7.62 -7.37
C THR A 208 3.98 6.42 -8.31
N LEU A 209 2.89 6.11 -9.01
CA LEU A 209 2.90 5.03 -10.00
C LEU A 209 3.84 5.32 -11.17
N ALA A 210 3.95 6.57 -11.61
CA ALA A 210 4.91 6.97 -12.64
C ALA A 210 6.35 6.71 -12.20
N ALA A 211 6.68 7.02 -10.94
CA ALA A 211 8.00 6.77 -10.35
C ALA A 211 8.35 5.26 -10.25
N LEU A 212 7.34 4.40 -10.14
CA LEU A 212 7.52 2.96 -9.99
C LEU A 212 7.42 2.18 -11.31
N SER A 213 6.72 2.72 -12.30
CA SER A 213 6.42 2.02 -13.54
C SER A 213 7.68 1.57 -14.28
N LEU A 214 7.64 0.34 -14.80
CA LEU A 214 8.62 -0.14 -15.77
C LEU A 214 8.58 0.73 -17.03
N SER A 215 9.76 1.07 -17.55
CA SER A 215 9.93 1.61 -18.89
C SER A 215 9.59 0.58 -19.97
N PRO A 216 9.30 0.98 -21.22
CA PRO A 216 9.00 0.04 -22.30
C PRO A 216 10.07 -1.05 -22.50
N SER A 217 11.35 -0.68 -22.44
CA SER A 217 12.48 -1.62 -22.55
C SER A 217 12.56 -2.60 -21.36
N GLU A 218 12.23 -2.15 -20.15
CA GLU A 218 12.19 -3.04 -19.00
C GLU A 218 11.02 -4.02 -19.09
N VAL A 219 9.87 -3.61 -19.63
CA VAL A 219 8.74 -4.52 -19.89
C VAL A 219 9.13 -5.63 -20.85
N GLU A 220 9.83 -5.30 -21.95
CA GLU A 220 10.35 -6.31 -22.90
C GLU A 220 11.34 -7.27 -22.22
N THR A 221 12.22 -6.73 -21.37
CA THR A 221 13.17 -7.53 -20.59
C THR A 221 12.45 -8.46 -19.61
N TYR A 222 11.40 -8.01 -18.93
CA TYR A 222 10.65 -8.87 -18.01
C TYR A 222 9.96 -10.01 -18.75
N LYS A 223 9.37 -9.73 -19.92
CA LYS A 223 8.76 -10.75 -20.77
C LYS A 223 9.76 -11.79 -21.26
N SER A 224 10.97 -11.37 -21.67
CA SER A 224 12.02 -12.32 -22.11
C SER A 224 12.54 -13.20 -20.97
N LEU A 225 12.46 -12.71 -19.73
CA LEU A 225 12.78 -13.47 -18.51
C LEU A 225 11.61 -14.34 -18.01
N ASN A 226 10.53 -14.46 -18.78
CA ASN A 226 9.30 -15.18 -18.40
C ASN A 226 8.67 -14.64 -17.09
N LYS A 227 8.84 -13.34 -16.82
CA LYS A 227 8.21 -12.65 -15.69
C LYS A 227 6.90 -11.99 -16.14
N GLN A 228 5.93 -11.98 -15.23
CA GLN A 228 4.68 -11.26 -15.45
C GLN A 228 4.87 -9.75 -15.26
N VAL A 229 4.03 -8.98 -15.96
CA VAL A 229 3.92 -7.53 -15.82
C VAL A 229 2.46 -7.20 -15.55
N PHE A 230 2.21 -6.34 -14.57
CA PHE A 230 0.88 -6.04 -14.07
C PHE A 230 0.50 -4.60 -14.42
N PRO A 231 -0.26 -4.37 -15.50
CA PRO A 231 -0.67 -3.04 -15.91
C PRO A 231 -1.75 -2.48 -14.98
N VAL A 232 -1.62 -1.19 -14.64
CA VAL A 232 -2.59 -0.39 -13.91
C VAL A 232 -3.00 0.78 -14.78
N GLU A 233 -4.28 0.86 -15.10
CA GLU A 233 -4.86 2.00 -15.80
C GLU A 233 -5.40 3.01 -14.80
N VAL A 234 -5.05 4.29 -14.99
CA VAL A 234 -5.56 5.40 -14.19
C VAL A 234 -6.22 6.39 -15.13
N LYS A 235 -7.51 6.62 -14.95
CA LYS A 235 -8.30 7.62 -15.66
C LYS A 235 -8.47 8.83 -14.76
N TYR A 236 -8.09 10.00 -15.25
CA TYR A 236 -8.22 11.26 -14.53
C TYR A 236 -8.25 12.42 -15.53
N GLN A 237 -9.17 13.37 -15.36
CA GLN A 237 -9.35 14.54 -16.25
C GLN A 237 -9.46 14.15 -17.75
N ASN A 238 -10.27 13.13 -18.06
CA ASN A 238 -10.46 12.58 -19.41
C ASN A 238 -9.19 12.03 -20.09
N GLN A 239 -8.13 11.80 -19.32
CA GLN A 239 -6.89 11.18 -19.78
C GLN A 239 -6.73 9.80 -19.15
N THR A 240 -6.20 8.84 -19.91
CA THR A 240 -5.87 7.49 -19.44
C THR A 240 -4.35 7.35 -19.37
N PHE A 241 -3.85 6.95 -18.21
CA PHE A 241 -2.44 6.68 -17.95
C PHE A 241 -2.28 5.18 -17.68
N THR A 242 -1.26 4.55 -18.26
CA THR A 242 -0.96 3.14 -18.02
C THR A 242 0.40 3.00 -17.35
N TYR A 243 0.43 2.37 -16.19
CA TYR A 243 1.64 2.12 -15.41
C TYR A 243 1.87 0.61 -15.32
N ASN A 244 3.10 0.16 -15.54
CA ASN A 244 3.44 -1.27 -15.57
C ASN A 244 4.19 -1.65 -14.29
N LEU A 245 3.53 -2.41 -13.42
CA LEU A 245 4.08 -2.86 -12.14
C LEU A 245 4.64 -4.29 -12.23
N ARG A 246 5.49 -4.65 -11.28
CA ARG A 246 6.24 -5.91 -11.23
C ARG A 246 5.52 -6.99 -10.44
N LYS A 247 4.65 -6.65 -9.48
CA LYS A 247 4.07 -7.63 -8.53
C LYS A 247 2.55 -7.57 -8.39
N GLN A 248 1.95 -8.75 -8.26
CA GLN A 248 0.53 -8.93 -7.93
C GLN A 248 0.18 -8.34 -6.55
N SER A 249 1.09 -8.37 -5.56
CA SER A 249 0.83 -7.76 -4.25
C SER A 249 0.62 -6.24 -4.33
N SER A 250 1.34 -5.56 -5.23
CA SER A 250 1.12 -4.14 -5.54
C SER A 250 -0.30 -3.91 -6.07
N ILE A 251 -0.79 -4.79 -6.95
CA ILE A 251 -2.15 -4.77 -7.47
C ILE A 251 -3.19 -4.98 -6.36
N SER A 252 -2.95 -5.94 -5.47
CA SER A 252 -3.83 -6.19 -4.32
C SER A 252 -3.89 -5.00 -3.36
N ALA A 253 -2.77 -4.34 -3.09
CA ALA A 253 -2.71 -3.11 -2.29
C ALA A 253 -3.53 -1.98 -2.92
N ILE A 254 -3.39 -1.77 -4.23
CA ILE A 254 -4.18 -0.77 -4.97
C ILE A 254 -5.69 -1.09 -4.91
N LYS A 255 -6.07 -2.36 -5.13
CA LYS A 255 -7.46 -2.81 -5.04
C LYS A 255 -8.04 -2.59 -3.63
N SER A 256 -7.24 -2.69 -2.58
CA SER A 256 -7.67 -2.38 -1.21
C SER A 256 -8.15 -0.95 -1.08
N LEU A 257 -7.41 0.03 -1.61
CA LEU A 257 -7.84 1.43 -1.60
C LEU A 257 -9.15 1.61 -2.36
N MET A 258 -9.28 1.01 -3.55
CA MET A 258 -10.49 1.10 -4.38
C MET A 258 -11.72 0.55 -3.68
N SER A 259 -11.57 -0.57 -2.95
CA SER A 259 -12.67 -1.20 -2.22
C SER A 259 -13.27 -0.29 -1.14
N ASN A 260 -12.53 0.72 -0.67
CA ASN A 260 -12.96 1.69 0.33
C ASN A 260 -13.77 2.86 -0.24
N TRP A 261 -14.07 2.89 -1.55
CA TRP A 261 -14.82 3.99 -2.14
C TRP A 261 -16.19 4.22 -1.48
N ALA A 262 -16.91 3.12 -1.22
CA ALA A 262 -18.20 3.19 -0.55
C ALA A 262 -18.05 3.73 0.88
N PHE A 263 -16.96 3.40 1.58
CA PHE A 263 -16.65 3.94 2.89
C PHE A 263 -16.42 5.45 2.83
N TYR A 264 -15.50 5.92 1.99
CA TYR A 264 -15.13 7.34 1.94
C TYR A 264 -16.31 8.26 1.59
N THR A 265 -17.15 7.84 0.65
CA THR A 265 -18.32 8.65 0.23
C THR A 265 -19.42 8.74 1.29
N ARG A 266 -19.40 7.90 2.33
CA ARG A 266 -20.45 7.79 3.36
C ARG A 266 -20.13 8.49 4.67
N LEU A 267 -19.03 9.23 4.74
CA LEU A 267 -18.55 9.89 5.96
C LEU A 267 -19.29 11.19 6.26
N PHE A 268 -20.61 11.07 6.44
CA PHE A 268 -21.47 12.17 6.88
C PHE A 268 -22.49 11.70 7.92
N THR A 269 -23.00 12.66 8.69
CA THR A 269 -24.17 12.50 9.54
C THR A 269 -25.26 13.50 9.13
N VAL A 270 -26.51 13.12 9.38
CA VAL A 270 -27.69 13.94 9.16
C VAL A 270 -28.35 14.21 10.49
N GLN A 271 -28.57 15.49 10.78
CA GLN A 271 -29.15 15.96 12.03
C GLN A 271 -30.50 16.61 11.74
N SER A 272 -31.53 16.20 12.47
CA SER A 272 -32.91 16.73 12.37
C SER A 272 -33.21 17.87 13.36
N GLY A 273 -32.25 18.17 14.25
CA GLY A 273 -32.44 19.00 15.44
C GLY A 273 -32.81 18.20 16.69
N MET A 274 -33.30 16.97 16.53
CA MET A 274 -33.63 16.06 17.65
C MET A 274 -32.66 14.87 17.74
N ASP A 275 -32.29 14.32 16.59
CA ASP A 275 -31.47 13.13 16.47
C ASP A 275 -30.42 13.25 15.37
N GLU A 276 -29.47 12.33 15.40
CA GLU A 276 -28.39 12.20 14.44
C GLU A 276 -28.40 10.80 13.83
N SER A 277 -28.23 10.72 12.51
CA SER A 277 -28.15 9.46 11.78
C SER A 277 -26.94 9.44 10.85
N PHE A 278 -26.32 8.26 10.72
CA PHE A 278 -25.14 8.06 9.88
C PHE A 278 -25.51 7.83 8.41
N GLY A 279 -24.60 8.21 7.50
CA GLY A 279 -24.66 8.00 6.05
C GLY A 279 -24.60 6.53 5.57
N ASN A 280 -25.17 5.59 6.33
CA ASN A 280 -25.07 4.14 6.10
C ASN A 280 -26.17 3.60 5.16
N ARG A 281 -27.03 4.47 4.62
CA ARG A 281 -28.22 4.08 3.85
C ARG A 281 -27.91 3.80 2.38
N ARG A 282 -28.71 2.94 1.72
CA ARG A 282 -28.48 2.59 0.31
C ARG A 282 -28.35 3.85 -0.56
N GLY A 283 -27.37 3.84 -1.45
CA GLY A 283 -27.07 4.99 -2.31
C GLY A 283 -26.48 4.54 -3.64
N SER A 284 -26.51 5.46 -4.60
CA SER A 284 -25.92 5.29 -5.92
C SER A 284 -24.55 5.97 -5.94
N LEU A 285 -23.51 5.20 -6.22
CA LEU A 285 -22.14 5.69 -6.37
C LEU A 285 -21.90 5.97 -7.86
N PHE A 286 -21.39 7.16 -8.17
CA PHE A 286 -21.03 7.56 -9.53
C PHE A 286 -19.51 7.47 -9.70
N GLY A 287 -19.06 7.01 -10.87
CA GLY A 287 -17.67 7.15 -11.29
C GLY A 287 -16.70 6.01 -10.96
N PHE A 288 -17.09 4.98 -10.20
CA PHE A 288 -16.20 3.86 -9.86
C PHE A 288 -16.80 2.52 -10.23
N ASP A 289 -16.28 1.93 -11.30
CA ASP A 289 -16.53 0.53 -11.64
C ASP A 289 -15.69 -0.36 -10.71
N ASN A 290 -16.33 -1.01 -9.75
CA ASN A 290 -15.74 -2.05 -8.90
C ASN A 290 -15.78 -3.41 -9.62
N SER A 291 -15.56 -3.44 -10.94
CA SER A 291 -15.46 -4.71 -11.66
C SER A 291 -14.24 -5.45 -11.10
N TYR A 292 -14.49 -6.64 -10.54
CA TYR A 292 -13.46 -7.59 -10.11
C TYR A 292 -12.78 -8.21 -11.34
N SER A 293 -12.18 -7.34 -12.16
CA SER A 293 -11.37 -7.70 -13.31
C SER A 293 -9.99 -8.17 -12.84
N SER A 294 -9.37 -9.05 -13.64
CA SER A 294 -7.95 -9.36 -13.50
C SER A 294 -7.05 -8.15 -13.78
N SER A 295 -7.56 -7.16 -14.54
CA SER A 295 -6.93 -5.84 -14.72
C SER A 295 -7.37 -4.83 -13.66
N VAL A 296 -6.49 -3.91 -13.27
CA VAL A 296 -6.84 -2.77 -12.40
C VAL A 296 -7.01 -1.53 -13.26
N SER A 297 -8.22 -0.97 -13.26
CA SER A 297 -8.54 0.32 -13.86
C SER A 297 -9.19 1.19 -12.79
N ILE A 298 -8.61 2.35 -12.53
CA ILE A 298 -9.10 3.31 -11.53
C ILE A 298 -9.55 4.55 -12.26
N ASN A 299 -10.73 5.06 -11.89
CA ASN A 299 -11.25 6.30 -12.45
C ASN A 299 -11.42 7.32 -11.34
N PHE A 300 -10.47 8.25 -11.24
CA PHE A 300 -10.55 9.35 -10.28
C PHE A 300 -11.50 10.45 -10.79
N PRO A 301 -12.50 10.85 -9.99
CA PRO A 301 -13.30 12.02 -10.28
C PRO A 301 -12.48 13.28 -10.03
N THR A 302 -12.99 14.40 -10.53
CA THR A 302 -12.37 15.72 -10.34
C THR A 302 -13.08 16.52 -9.26
N ASN A 303 -12.41 17.52 -8.71
CA ASN A 303 -13.06 18.51 -7.84
C ASN A 303 -14.34 19.06 -8.48
N GLY A 304 -15.40 19.19 -7.69
CA GLY A 304 -16.74 19.61 -8.11
C GLY A 304 -17.61 18.52 -8.73
N GLN A 305 -17.07 17.33 -9.02
CA GLN A 305 -17.86 16.24 -9.60
C GLN A 305 -18.69 15.52 -8.53
N GLN A 306 -19.94 15.21 -8.86
CA GLN A 306 -20.80 14.41 -7.99
C GLN A 306 -20.27 12.97 -7.86
N ALA A 307 -20.02 12.54 -6.63
CA ALA A 307 -19.48 11.22 -6.30
C ALA A 307 -20.58 10.21 -5.94
N ALA A 308 -21.61 10.65 -5.22
CA ALA A 308 -22.65 9.76 -4.74
C ALA A 308 -23.95 10.50 -4.44
N THR A 309 -25.05 9.76 -4.44
CA THR A 309 -26.34 10.20 -3.90
C THR A 309 -26.90 9.14 -2.96
N PHE A 310 -27.48 9.58 -1.85
CA PHE A 310 -28.07 8.74 -0.82
C PHE A 310 -29.49 9.20 -0.55
N SER A 311 -30.48 8.33 -0.69
CA SER A 311 -31.88 8.69 -0.49
C SER A 311 -32.59 7.71 0.43
N TRP A 312 -33.48 8.24 1.25
CA TRP A 312 -34.35 7.46 2.14
C TRP A 312 -35.53 8.30 2.60
N ASN A 313 -36.52 7.60 3.16
CA ASN A 313 -37.68 8.21 3.78
C ASN A 313 -37.46 8.21 5.30
N ASP A 314 -37.37 9.40 5.90
CA ASP A 314 -37.32 9.55 7.35
C ASP A 314 -38.74 9.47 7.92
N LYS A 315 -38.99 8.49 8.81
CA LYS A 315 -40.34 8.22 9.33
C LYS A 315 -40.51 8.94 10.66
N ARG A 316 -41.55 9.78 10.75
CA ARG A 316 -41.82 10.63 11.91
C ARG A 316 -43.30 10.63 12.27
N THR A 317 -43.59 10.81 13.55
CA THR A 317 -44.93 11.18 14.02
C THR A 317 -45.13 12.69 13.93
N LEU A 318 -46.38 13.17 13.93
CA LEU A 318 -46.66 14.62 13.97
C LEU A 318 -45.95 15.31 15.15
N ALA A 319 -46.00 14.73 16.35
CA ALA A 319 -45.35 15.26 17.54
C ALA A 319 -43.81 15.36 17.40
N GLN A 320 -43.19 14.46 16.63
CA GLN A 320 -41.77 14.54 16.33
C GLN A 320 -41.47 15.65 15.31
N ILE A 321 -42.32 15.81 14.28
CA ILE A 321 -42.15 16.89 13.29
C ILE A 321 -42.22 18.26 13.94
N GLU A 322 -43.13 18.46 14.90
CA GLU A 322 -43.27 19.72 15.65
C GLU A 322 -42.02 20.09 16.46
N GLN A 323 -41.17 19.13 16.80
CA GLN A 323 -39.93 19.32 17.54
C GLN A 323 -38.69 19.48 16.64
N MET A 324 -38.83 19.23 15.33
CA MET A 324 -37.72 19.32 14.38
C MET A 324 -37.41 20.77 14.03
N THR A 325 -36.11 21.10 13.94
CA THR A 325 -35.64 22.42 13.51
C THR A 325 -35.20 22.44 12.04
N GLY A 326 -35.30 21.29 11.35
CA GLY A 326 -34.87 21.09 9.97
C GLY A 326 -33.68 20.15 9.85
N TYR A 327 -33.37 19.75 8.62
CA TYR A 327 -32.27 18.85 8.34
C TYR A 327 -30.97 19.59 8.03
N SER A 328 -29.88 19.15 8.63
CA SER A 328 -28.53 19.55 8.27
C SER A 328 -27.65 18.31 8.06
N VAL A 329 -26.61 18.45 7.25
CA VAL A 329 -25.63 17.40 6.99
C VAL A 329 -24.24 17.87 7.40
N LYS A 330 -23.48 17.00 8.07
CA LYS A 330 -22.12 17.30 8.54
C LYS A 330 -21.15 16.21 8.10
N PRO A 331 -19.97 16.56 7.56
CA PRO A 331 -18.91 15.58 7.31
C PRO A 331 -18.39 15.03 8.65
N ARG A 332 -17.98 13.77 8.66
CA ARG A 332 -17.41 13.11 9.85
C ARG A 332 -15.91 13.31 10.02
N GLY A 333 -15.23 13.84 9.01
CA GLY A 333 -13.77 13.95 9.00
C GLY A 333 -13.08 12.58 8.91
N VAL A 334 -11.88 12.49 9.47
CA VAL A 334 -11.12 11.24 9.56
C VAL A 334 -11.68 10.41 10.72
N VAL A 335 -12.21 9.22 10.40
CA VAL A 335 -12.76 8.27 11.38
C VAL A 335 -11.95 6.98 11.48
N SER A 336 -11.06 6.73 10.51
CA SER A 336 -10.16 5.58 10.45
C SER A 336 -8.74 6.08 10.22
N ASN A 337 -7.82 5.75 11.12
CA ASN A 337 -6.44 6.22 11.05
C ASN A 337 -5.55 5.23 10.30
N PHE A 338 -4.54 5.74 9.59
CA PHE A 338 -3.47 4.93 9.04
C PHE A 338 -2.17 5.17 9.83
N LYS A 339 -1.85 4.22 10.70
CA LYS A 339 -0.70 4.31 11.62
C LYS A 339 -0.05 2.92 11.72
N ASN A 340 1.22 2.87 12.08
CA ASN A 340 1.90 1.62 12.40
C ASN A 340 1.86 0.61 11.23
N GLY A 341 1.82 1.11 10.00
CA GLY A 341 1.91 0.32 8.76
C GLY A 341 0.60 -0.22 8.21
N GLY A 342 -0.54 0.03 8.87
CA GLY A 342 -1.84 -0.46 8.40
C GLY A 342 -3.04 0.33 8.91
N TYR A 343 -4.22 -0.26 8.77
CA TYR A 343 -5.46 0.31 9.30
C TYR A 343 -5.54 0.05 10.81
N VAL A 344 -5.67 1.11 11.60
CA VAL A 344 -5.84 0.96 13.06
C VAL A 344 -7.24 0.41 13.32
N VAL A 345 -7.31 -0.79 13.91
CA VAL A 345 -8.56 -1.48 14.26
C VAL A 345 -9.07 -0.96 15.60
N TYR A 346 -8.19 -0.87 16.59
CA TYR A 346 -8.43 -0.19 17.85
C TYR A 346 -7.12 0.34 18.44
N GLU A 347 -7.23 1.37 19.29
CA GLU A 347 -6.13 1.92 20.06
C GLU A 347 -6.67 2.32 21.44
N LYS A 348 -5.98 1.88 22.51
CA LYS A 348 -6.31 2.19 23.90
C LYS A 348 -5.02 2.25 24.72
N ASP A 349 -4.82 3.35 25.44
CA ASP A 349 -3.69 3.55 26.35
C ASP A 349 -2.31 3.33 25.71
N GLY A 350 -2.17 3.70 24.44
CA GLY A 350 -0.93 3.55 23.66
C GLY A 350 -0.75 2.16 23.03
N HIS A 351 -1.65 1.22 23.31
CA HIS A 351 -1.66 -0.11 22.72
C HIS A 351 -2.75 -0.26 21.66
N GLY A 352 -2.53 -1.08 20.63
CA GLY A 352 -3.58 -1.30 19.64
C GLY A 352 -3.32 -2.45 18.68
N LEU A 353 -4.33 -2.70 17.85
CA LEU A 353 -4.28 -3.70 16.78
C LEU A 353 -4.33 -3.01 15.43
N VAL A 354 -3.44 -3.41 14.53
CA VAL A 354 -3.35 -2.90 13.17
C VAL A 354 -3.63 -4.04 12.20
N MET A 355 -4.49 -3.78 11.22
CA MET A 355 -4.78 -4.69 10.12
C MET A 355 -3.97 -4.34 8.88
N GLY A 356 -3.41 -5.36 8.23
CA GLY A 356 -2.69 -5.24 6.97
C GLY A 356 -3.55 -4.73 5.81
N LEU A 357 -2.88 -4.06 4.87
CA LEU A 357 -3.51 -3.40 3.72
C LEU A 357 -4.22 -4.35 2.75
N PHE A 358 -3.69 -5.56 2.57
CA PHE A 358 -4.17 -6.52 1.58
C PHE A 358 -4.04 -7.95 2.11
N ASP A 359 -4.72 -8.88 1.45
CA ASP A 359 -4.53 -10.31 1.72
C ASP A 359 -3.16 -10.74 1.24
N VAL A 360 -2.37 -11.34 2.13
CA VAL A 360 -1.01 -11.83 1.83
C VAL A 360 -1.06 -12.92 0.76
N GLY A 361 -2.12 -13.72 0.79
CA GLY A 361 -2.38 -14.77 -0.18
C GLY A 361 -3.37 -15.80 0.37
N LYS A 362 -3.44 -16.94 -0.31
CA LYS A 362 -4.26 -18.09 0.06
C LYS A 362 -3.33 -19.27 0.32
N PHE A 363 -3.35 -19.80 1.54
CA PHE A 363 -2.37 -20.77 2.02
C PHE A 363 -3.02 -21.88 2.84
N ASN A 364 -2.32 -23.00 3.01
CA ASN A 364 -2.60 -23.89 4.13
C ASN A 364 -2.22 -23.19 5.45
N TRP A 365 -2.64 -23.75 6.58
CA TRP A 365 -2.53 -23.03 7.85
C TRP A 365 -1.08 -22.83 8.32
N THR A 366 -0.19 -23.78 8.05
CA THR A 366 1.23 -23.66 8.41
C THR A 366 1.91 -22.59 7.56
N ASP A 367 1.71 -22.64 6.24
CA ASP A 367 2.27 -21.65 5.31
C ASP A 367 1.67 -20.26 5.55
N ALA A 368 0.42 -20.18 6.02
CA ALA A 368 -0.22 -18.91 6.40
C ALA A 368 0.51 -18.21 7.56
N LYS A 369 0.98 -18.97 8.56
CA LYS A 369 1.77 -18.43 9.67
C LYS A 369 3.12 -17.92 9.17
N THR A 370 3.86 -18.77 8.46
CA THR A 370 5.16 -18.40 7.88
C THR A 370 5.05 -17.17 6.98
N ALA A 371 4.01 -17.09 6.13
CA ALA A 371 3.80 -15.95 5.25
C ALA A 371 3.50 -14.64 6.00
N CYS A 372 2.91 -14.69 7.20
CA CYS A 372 2.76 -13.51 8.05
C CYS A 372 4.07 -13.15 8.75
N ASP A 373 4.74 -14.14 9.34
CA ASP A 373 5.96 -13.95 10.12
C ASP A 373 7.11 -13.41 9.25
N GLU A 374 7.14 -13.75 7.96
CA GLU A 374 8.11 -13.22 6.98
C GLU A 374 7.65 -11.92 6.29
N LEU A 375 6.45 -11.42 6.58
CA LEU A 375 5.89 -10.25 5.90
C LEU A 375 6.61 -8.98 6.34
N VAL A 376 7.15 -8.24 5.36
CA VAL A 376 7.65 -6.88 5.56
C VAL A 376 6.73 -5.89 4.87
N LEU A 377 5.91 -5.17 5.64
CA LEU A 377 4.93 -4.21 5.13
C LEU A 377 5.04 -2.87 5.87
N ASN A 378 5.21 -1.78 5.10
CA ASN A 378 5.32 -0.40 5.60
C ASN A 378 6.37 -0.20 6.71
N GLY A 379 7.51 -0.87 6.61
CA GLY A 379 8.62 -0.75 7.56
C GLY A 379 8.49 -1.63 8.81
N TYR A 380 7.47 -2.49 8.88
CA TYR A 380 7.23 -3.40 10.00
C TYR A 380 7.41 -4.85 9.57
N THR A 381 7.96 -5.67 10.47
CA THR A 381 8.32 -7.08 10.27
C THR A 381 7.69 -8.02 11.31
N ASP A 382 6.92 -7.47 12.24
CA ASP A 382 6.25 -8.14 13.36
C ASP A 382 4.77 -8.45 13.02
N TRP A 383 4.50 -8.73 11.74
CA TRP A 383 3.17 -9.14 11.29
C TRP A 383 2.91 -10.60 11.66
N ARG A 384 1.68 -10.91 12.04
CA ARG A 384 1.25 -12.25 12.47
C ARG A 384 -0.15 -12.59 11.97
N LEU A 385 -0.46 -13.88 11.97
CA LEU A 385 -1.81 -14.37 11.71
C LEU A 385 -2.72 -14.02 12.93
N PRO A 386 -3.87 -13.36 12.72
CA PRO A 386 -4.77 -12.95 13.81
C PRO A 386 -5.36 -14.15 14.54
N SER A 387 -5.57 -14.02 15.84
CA SER A 387 -6.40 -14.98 16.60
C SER A 387 -7.85 -14.95 16.11
N LYS A 388 -8.63 -15.99 16.45
CA LYS A 388 -10.05 -16.08 16.13
C LYS A 388 -10.81 -14.85 16.63
N GLU A 389 -10.56 -14.45 17.87
CA GLU A 389 -11.23 -13.33 18.53
C GLU A 389 -10.88 -11.99 17.86
N GLU A 390 -9.60 -11.79 17.51
CA GLU A 390 -9.18 -10.61 16.75
C GLU A 390 -9.79 -10.56 15.37
N LEU A 391 -9.86 -11.71 14.69
CA LEU A 391 -10.44 -11.81 13.35
C LEU A 391 -11.92 -11.44 13.37
N GLU A 392 -12.69 -12.01 14.30
CA GLU A 392 -14.09 -11.65 14.54
C GLU A 392 -14.23 -10.16 14.88
N PHE A 393 -13.39 -9.63 15.76
CA PHE A 393 -13.40 -8.22 16.13
C PHE A 393 -13.13 -7.31 14.93
N ILE A 394 -12.08 -7.58 14.15
CA ILE A 394 -11.74 -6.83 12.94
C ILE A 394 -12.92 -6.79 11.99
N PHE A 395 -13.49 -7.94 11.64
CA PHE A 395 -14.54 -7.98 10.62
C PHE A 395 -15.91 -7.49 11.11
N ASN A 396 -16.13 -7.41 12.42
CA ASN A 396 -17.27 -6.70 12.99
C ASN A 396 -17.07 -5.19 12.90
N ASN A 397 -15.94 -4.66 13.37
CA ASN A 397 -15.65 -3.22 13.36
C ASN A 397 -15.48 -2.65 11.95
N VAL A 398 -14.78 -3.37 11.06
CA VAL A 398 -14.61 -3.00 9.64
C VAL A 398 -15.98 -2.90 8.94
N TYR A 399 -16.91 -3.81 9.25
CA TYR A 399 -18.26 -3.78 8.70
C TYR A 399 -19.09 -2.60 9.24
N GLU A 400 -19.06 -2.36 10.55
CA GLU A 400 -19.78 -1.24 11.17
C GLU A 400 -19.30 0.11 10.65
N LEU A 401 -18.00 0.25 10.44
CA LEU A 401 -17.42 1.45 9.81
C LEU A 401 -17.69 1.51 8.31
N GLY A 402 -18.08 0.40 7.66
CA GLY A 402 -18.26 0.30 6.22
C GLY A 402 -16.94 0.22 5.44
N LEU A 403 -15.80 0.24 6.13
CA LEU A 403 -14.47 0.01 5.57
C LEU A 403 -14.45 -1.38 4.93
N LYS A 404 -13.87 -1.51 3.73
CA LYS A 404 -13.67 -2.84 3.13
C LYS A 404 -12.24 -3.29 3.27
N ALA A 405 -11.28 -2.38 3.20
CA ALA A 405 -9.85 -2.63 3.30
C ALA A 405 -9.37 -3.78 2.39
N GLY A 406 -10.00 -3.97 1.24
CA GLY A 406 -9.70 -5.06 0.31
C GLY A 406 -10.07 -6.45 0.84
N VAL A 407 -10.88 -6.54 1.89
CA VAL A 407 -11.37 -7.80 2.45
C VAL A 407 -12.34 -8.43 1.48
N LEU A 408 -12.05 -9.67 1.10
CA LEU A 408 -12.87 -10.49 0.22
C LEU A 408 -14.00 -11.15 1.00
N ARG A 409 -15.08 -11.53 0.31
CA ARG A 409 -16.13 -12.39 0.88
C ARG A 409 -15.72 -13.85 0.72
N THR A 410 -15.02 -14.40 1.72
CA THR A 410 -14.38 -15.71 1.63
C THR A 410 -14.07 -16.25 3.02
N TYR A 411 -13.15 -17.21 3.10
CA TYR A 411 -12.67 -17.84 4.32
C TYR A 411 -11.30 -17.26 4.69
N TYR A 412 -11.13 -16.87 5.95
CA TYR A 412 -9.88 -16.33 6.48
C TYR A 412 -9.35 -17.20 7.61
N TRP A 413 -8.09 -17.61 7.51
CA TRP A 413 -7.45 -18.34 8.60
C TRP A 413 -7.28 -17.47 9.85
N SER A 414 -7.46 -18.09 11.01
CA SER A 414 -7.00 -17.56 12.29
C SER A 414 -5.83 -18.39 12.81
N SER A 415 -5.02 -17.84 13.71
CA SER A 415 -3.95 -18.55 14.42
C SER A 415 -4.46 -19.43 15.56
N THR A 416 -5.75 -19.38 15.90
CA THR A 416 -6.36 -20.18 16.96
C THR A 416 -6.57 -21.62 16.48
N GLU A 417 -6.00 -22.59 17.20
CA GLU A 417 -6.14 -24.01 16.89
C GLU A 417 -7.44 -24.60 17.45
N ASN A 418 -7.96 -25.64 16.77
CA ASN A 418 -9.05 -26.47 17.29
C ASN A 418 -8.60 -27.94 17.30
N TYR A 419 -8.07 -28.41 18.43
CA TYR A 419 -7.62 -29.80 18.67
C TYR A 419 -6.75 -30.44 17.57
N GLY A 420 -5.46 -30.63 17.87
CA GLY A 420 -4.53 -31.44 17.08
C GLY A 420 -4.31 -30.94 15.64
N TYR A 421 -5.18 -31.35 14.72
CA TYR A 421 -5.03 -31.17 13.28
C TYR A 421 -5.89 -30.06 12.66
N ASN A 422 -6.75 -29.39 13.43
CA ASN A 422 -7.62 -28.33 12.90
C ASN A 422 -7.24 -26.95 13.45
N ALA A 423 -7.62 -25.92 12.71
CA ALA A 423 -7.56 -24.53 13.14
C ALA A 423 -8.85 -23.81 12.75
N TRP A 424 -9.14 -22.72 13.46
CA TRP A 424 -10.31 -21.89 13.21
C TRP A 424 -10.10 -20.99 11.99
N TYR A 425 -11.15 -20.81 11.21
CA TYR A 425 -11.27 -19.82 10.16
C TYR A 425 -12.57 -19.03 10.33
N LEU A 426 -12.61 -17.81 9.80
CA LEU A 426 -13.83 -17.00 9.75
C LEU A 426 -14.35 -16.90 8.32
N VAL A 427 -15.65 -17.09 8.15
CA VAL A 427 -16.37 -16.75 6.92
C VAL A 427 -16.73 -15.26 6.94
N THR A 428 -16.32 -14.50 5.92
CA THR A 428 -16.61 -13.04 5.82
C THR A 428 -17.76 -12.71 4.87
N ASP A 429 -18.68 -13.66 4.66
CA ASP A 429 -19.89 -13.47 3.87
C ASP A 429 -21.05 -12.90 4.72
N SER A 430 -22.30 -13.03 4.25
CA SER A 430 -23.46 -12.46 4.96
C SER A 430 -23.77 -13.10 6.32
N HIS A 431 -23.27 -14.32 6.61
CA HIS A 431 -23.63 -15.05 7.82
C HIS A 431 -22.57 -14.93 8.93
N LYS A 432 -21.35 -14.50 8.59
CA LYS A 432 -20.21 -14.29 9.51
C LYS A 432 -20.11 -15.35 10.61
N GLU A 433 -19.70 -16.54 10.23
CA GLU A 433 -19.56 -17.67 11.16
C GLU A 433 -18.09 -18.09 11.27
N SER A 434 -17.69 -18.47 12.48
CA SER A 434 -16.40 -19.10 12.74
C SER A 434 -16.57 -20.62 12.68
N ASP A 435 -15.70 -21.31 11.98
CA ASP A 435 -15.68 -22.77 11.92
C ASP A 435 -14.22 -23.26 11.87
N TYR A 436 -13.97 -24.56 11.86
CA TYR A 436 -12.64 -25.12 11.84
C TYR A 436 -12.41 -26.08 10.67
N SER A 437 -11.18 -26.12 10.19
CA SER A 437 -10.79 -27.01 9.10
C SER A 437 -9.40 -27.60 9.34
N TYR A 438 -9.11 -28.71 8.67
CA TYR A 438 -7.83 -29.38 8.74
C TYR A 438 -6.71 -28.46 8.24
N LYS A 439 -5.68 -28.27 9.08
CA LYS A 439 -4.53 -27.37 8.82
C LYS A 439 -3.83 -27.67 7.50
N TYR A 440 -3.75 -28.96 7.12
CA TYR A 440 -3.00 -29.44 5.95
C TYR A 440 -3.81 -29.49 4.65
N HIS A 441 -5.14 -29.43 4.71
CA HIS A 441 -6.01 -29.57 3.55
C HIS A 441 -6.78 -28.29 3.22
N GLY A 442 -7.18 -27.52 4.24
CA GLY A 442 -7.83 -26.23 4.05
C GLY A 442 -6.85 -25.24 3.43
N THR A 443 -7.28 -24.54 2.38
CA THR A 443 -6.55 -23.37 1.86
C THR A 443 -7.44 -22.15 1.95
N PHE A 444 -7.07 -21.18 2.80
CA PHE A 444 -7.87 -19.98 3.08
C PHE A 444 -7.01 -18.72 3.01
N TYR A 445 -7.68 -17.57 2.88
CA TYR A 445 -7.00 -16.28 2.76
C TYR A 445 -6.41 -15.84 4.09
N VAL A 446 -5.40 -14.98 4.00
CA VAL A 446 -4.64 -14.49 5.15
C VAL A 446 -4.62 -12.98 5.15
N ARG A 447 -5.13 -12.40 6.24
CA ARG A 447 -5.06 -10.97 6.54
C ARG A 447 -4.19 -10.79 7.78
N ALA A 448 -2.95 -10.35 7.59
CA ALA A 448 -2.02 -10.18 8.69
C ALA A 448 -2.42 -9.03 9.61
N VAL A 449 -2.08 -9.17 10.88
CA VAL A 449 -2.24 -8.15 11.92
C VAL A 449 -0.94 -7.93 12.67
N ARG A 450 -0.83 -6.80 13.37
CA ARG A 450 0.25 -6.57 14.33
C ARG A 450 -0.24 -5.74 15.51
N ASP A 451 0.42 -5.91 16.63
CA ASP A 451 0.22 -5.10 17.82
C ASP A 451 1.13 -3.87 17.77
N PHE A 452 0.79 -2.84 18.53
CA PHE A 452 1.69 -1.71 18.78
C PHE A 452 1.47 -1.11 20.16
#